data_AF-S6TUM5-F1
#
_entry.id   AF-S6TUM5-F1
#
_cell.length_a   1.000
_cell.length_b   1.000
_cell.length_c   1.000
_cell.angle_alpha   90.00
_cell.angle_beta   90.00
_cell.angle_gamma   90.00
#
_symmetry.space_group_name_H-M   'P 1'
#
loop_
_entity.id
_entity.type
_entity.pdbx_description
1 polymer ?
#
loop_
_entity_poly.entity_id
_entity_poly.type
_entity_poly.pdbx_seq_one_letter_code
_entity_poly.pdbx_strand_id
1 'polypeptide(L)' 'MVLSSIAALALSAFASLAQAKPLEAVASFTVIADMVSTVGGDRVHVKSLIGP' A
#
# COMPACT_ATOMS: atom_id res chain seq x y z
N MET A 1 -21.66 -25.60 -15.84
CA MET A 1 -20.27 -25.13 -16.05
C MET A 1 -20.18 -23.61 -16.16
N VAL A 2 -20.87 -22.96 -17.11
CA VAL A 2 -20.75 -21.50 -17.34
C VAL A 2 -21.19 -20.65 -16.13
N LEU A 3 -22.27 -21.04 -15.43
CA LEU A 3 -22.76 -20.33 -14.25
C LEU A 3 -21.73 -20.30 -13.10
N SER A 4 -20.99 -21.40 -12.91
CA SER A 4 -19.95 -21.53 -11.88
C SER A 4 -18.74 -20.62 -12.16
N SER A 5 -18.37 -20.46 -13.42
CA SER A 5 -17.28 -19.56 -13.84
C SER A 5 -17.62 -18.09 -13.61
N ILE A 6 -18.87 -17.70 -13.86
CA ILE A 6 -19.35 -16.33 -13.60
C ILE A 6 -19.34 -16.03 -12.09
N ALA A 7 -19.80 -16.97 -11.27
CA ALA A 7 -19.76 -16.82 -9.82
C ALA A 7 -18.33 -16.66 -9.29
N ALA A 8 -17.37 -17.45 -9.80
CA ALA A 8 -15.96 -17.36 -9.41
C ALA A 8 -15.33 -16.01 -9.79
N LEU A 9 -15.63 -15.48 -10.98
CA LEU A 9 -15.17 -14.14 -11.39
C LEU A 9 -15.76 -13.06 -10.48
N ALA A 10 -17.04 -13.13 -10.17
CA ALA A 10 -17.69 -12.17 -9.27
C ALA A 10 -17.01 -12.17 -7.89
N LEU A 11 -16.72 -13.35 -7.32
CA LEU A 11 -16.03 -13.49 -6.03
C LEU A 11 -14.58 -12.93 -6.06
N SER A 12 -13.85 -13.11 -7.16
CA SER A 12 -12.49 -12.56 -7.31
C SER A 12 -12.44 -11.03 -7.34
N ALA A 13 -13.48 -10.36 -7.84
CA ALA A 13 -13.55 -8.89 -7.84
C ALA A 13 -13.58 -8.30 -6.43
N PHE A 14 -14.17 -9.00 -5.46
CA PHE A 14 -14.21 -8.58 -4.06
C PHE A 14 -12.85 -8.72 -3.35
N ALA A 15 -11.93 -9.54 -3.87
CA ALA A 15 -10.59 -9.68 -3.29
C ALA A 15 -9.76 -8.37 -3.40
N SER A 16 -10.06 -7.53 -4.39
CA SER A 16 -9.38 -6.22 -4.56
C SER A 16 -9.78 -5.18 -3.49
N LEU A 17 -10.86 -5.41 -2.75
CA LEU A 17 -11.31 -4.51 -1.68
C LEU A 17 -10.50 -4.68 -0.39
N ALA A 18 -9.73 -5.77 -0.27
CA ALA A 18 -8.83 -6.01 0.86
C ALA A 18 -7.48 -5.30 0.65
N GLN A 19 -7.50 -3.97 0.49
CA GLN A 19 -6.28 -3.17 0.37
C GLN A 19 -5.73 -2.89 1.78
N ALA A 20 -4.52 -3.36 2.07
CA ALA A 20 -3.90 -3.17 3.38
C ALA A 20 -3.56 -1.69 3.61
N LYS A 21 -3.87 -1.17 4.80
CA LYS A 21 -3.55 0.21 5.16
C LYS A 21 -2.04 0.47 4.99
N PRO A 22 -1.62 1.60 4.38
CA PRO A 22 -0.23 2.00 4.32
C PRO A 22 0.43 2.06 5.70
N LEU A 23 1.68 1.64 5.79
CA LEU A 23 2.47 1.69 7.02
C LEU A 23 2.91 3.13 7.31
N GLU A 24 2.58 3.64 8.49
CA GLU A 24 3.00 4.97 8.94
C GLU A 24 4.41 4.90 9.55
N ALA A 25 5.36 5.66 8.99
CA ALA A 25 6.74 5.72 9.44
C ALA A 25 7.20 7.16 9.68
N VAL A 26 8.07 7.36 10.66
CA VAL A 26 8.70 8.66 10.93
C VAL A 26 10.21 8.50 10.80
N ALA A 27 10.81 9.30 9.92
CA ALA A 27 12.23 9.34 9.68
C ALA A 27 12.85 10.54 10.40
N SER A 28 14.04 10.36 10.98
CA SER A 28 14.72 11.41 11.75
C SER A 28 15.10 12.63 10.91
N PHE A 29 15.37 12.47 9.61
CA PHE A 29 15.75 13.54 8.68
C PHE A 29 15.34 13.19 7.25
N THR A 30 15.37 14.16 6.35
CA THR A 30 14.76 14.09 5.00
C THR A 30 15.40 13.03 4.10
N VAL A 31 16.72 12.86 4.12
CA VAL A 31 17.41 11.83 3.31
C VAL A 31 16.89 10.41 3.60
N ILE A 32 16.61 10.08 4.86
CA ILE A 32 16.05 8.76 5.20
C ILE A 32 14.57 8.68 4.82
N ALA A 33 13.82 9.79 4.92
CA ALA A 33 12.44 9.83 4.44
C ALA A 33 12.37 9.53 2.93
N ASP A 34 13.27 10.11 2.14
CA ASP A 34 13.32 9.88 0.68
C ASP A 34 13.68 8.43 0.34
N MET A 35 14.64 7.84 1.06
CA MET A 35 14.99 6.43 0.90
C MET A 35 13.80 5.52 1.23
N VAL A 36 13.12 5.77 2.35
CA VAL A 36 11.95 4.98 2.79
C VAL A 36 10.78 5.13 1.81
N SER A 37 10.56 6.33 1.27
CA SER A 37 9.55 6.56 0.22
C SER A 37 9.86 5.78 -1.06
N THR A 38 11.13 5.80 -1.49
CA THR A 38 11.57 5.08 -2.70
C THR A 38 11.46 3.56 -2.56
N VAL A 39 11.84 3.01 -1.40
CA VAL A 39 11.82 1.56 -1.14
C VAL A 39 10.42 1.07 -0.76
N GLY A 40 9.67 1.87 0.02
CA GLY A 40 8.34 1.55 0.52
C GLY A 40 7.22 1.75 -0.50
N GLY A 41 7.40 2.69 -1.44
CA GLY A 41 6.40 3.05 -2.44
C GLY A 41 5.02 3.31 -1.83
N ASP A 42 3.98 2.86 -2.51
CA ASP A 42 2.57 3.06 -2.09
C ASP A 42 2.19 2.31 -0.81
N ARG A 43 3.08 1.47 -0.28
CA ARG A 43 2.84 0.70 0.95
C ARG A 43 3.21 1.45 2.21
N VAL A 44 3.94 2.57 2.10
CA VAL A 44 4.49 3.29 3.26
C VAL A 44 4.19 4.77 3.13
N HIS A 45 3.71 5.36 4.21
CA HIS A 45 3.57 6.80 4.38
C HIS A 45 4.63 7.27 5.37
N VAL A 46 5.66 7.95 4.87
CA VAL A 46 6.78 8.42 5.69
C VAL A 46 6.73 9.93 5.90
N LYS A 47 6.98 10.37 7.13
CA LYS A 47 7.18 11.80 7.47
C LYS A 47 8.55 12.03 8.06
N SER A 48 9.17 13.16 7.72
CA SER A 48 10.41 13.59 8.39
C SER A 48 10.09 14.32 9.70
N LEU A 49 10.85 14.01 10.75
CA LEU A 49 10.69 14.59 12.08
C LEU A 49 11.16 16.05 12.14
N ILE A 50 12.15 16.38 11.31
CA ILE A 50 12.64 17.75 11.09
C ILE A 50 12.36 18.15 9.65
N GLY A 51 12.09 19.46 9.46
CA GLY A 51 11.86 20.02 8.14
C GLY A 51 13.11 19.90 7.25
N PRO A 52 12.93 19.97 5.92
CA PRO A 52 14.04 20.00 4.96
C PRO A 52 15.00 21.18 5.20
#